data_AF-A0A1N7J7R5-F1
#
_entry.id   AF-A0A1N7J7R5-F1
#
_cell.length_a   1.000
_cell.length_b   1.000
_cell.length_c   1.000
_cell.angle_alpha   90.00
_cell.angle_beta   90.00
_cell.angle_gamma   90.00
#
_symmetry.space_group_name_H-M   'P 1'
#
loop_
_entity.id
_entity.type
_entity.pdbx_description
1 polymer ?
#
loop_
_entity_poly.entity_id
_entity_poly.type
_entity_poly.pdbx_seq_one_letter_code
_entity_poly.pdbx_strand_id
1 'polypeptide(L)'
;MMYGKQLCLLLFISTIIATGCSEKNPLKLEEGNELYSYYCMQCHIKNGVGAMYEYLPPDRQKLASHEIVLMIKYGYDMGHNMPMFDQLSAEQADAIAEYVVAIQRSTSIQKSSSN
;
A
#
# COMPACT_ATOMS: atom_id res chain seq x y z
N MET A 1 -22.08 -35.45 46.66
CA MET A 1 -20.79 -35.52 45.96
C MET A 1 -21.05 -35.72 44.45
N MET A 2 -21.62 -34.82 43.65
CA MET A 2 -21.52 -33.36 43.46
C MET A 2 -20.13 -32.88 42.99
N TYR A 3 -20.06 -32.56 41.68
CA TYR A 3 -19.07 -31.73 40.97
C TYR A 3 -17.76 -32.34 40.41
N GLY A 4 -17.75 -33.61 40.00
CA GLY A 4 -16.50 -34.24 39.50
C GLY A 4 -16.28 -34.30 37.98
N LYS A 5 -17.34 -34.21 37.15
CA LYS A 5 -17.23 -34.51 35.70
C LYS A 5 -17.72 -33.40 34.76
N GLN A 6 -18.47 -32.43 35.25
CA GLN A 6 -18.97 -31.30 34.46
C GLN A 6 -17.98 -30.12 34.38
N LEU A 7 -16.81 -30.22 35.02
CA LEU A 7 -15.83 -29.13 35.12
C LEU A 7 -14.76 -29.19 34.02
N CYS A 8 -14.59 -30.33 33.34
CA CYS A 8 -13.59 -30.46 32.27
C CYS A 8 -14.06 -29.92 30.91
N LEU A 9 -15.38 -29.86 30.65
CA LEU A 9 -15.89 -29.49 29.33
C LEU A 9 -16.04 -27.97 29.12
N LEU A 10 -16.03 -27.18 30.21
CA LEU A 10 -16.25 -25.73 30.16
C LEU A 10 -14.96 -24.89 30.08
N LEU A 11 -13.77 -25.53 30.13
CA LEU A 11 -12.48 -24.84 30.01
C LEU A 11 -11.89 -24.86 28.59
N PHE A 12 -12.53 -25.54 27.63
CA PHE A 12 -12.04 -25.61 26.25
C PHE A 12 -12.59 -24.50 25.32
N ILE A 13 -13.57 -23.71 25.76
CA ILE A 13 -14.27 -22.73 24.92
C ILE A 13 -13.67 -21.31 25.06
N SER A 14 -12.82 -21.03 26.05
CA SER A 14 -12.36 -19.65 26.33
C SER A 14 -11.08 -19.22 25.59
N THR A 15 -10.45 -20.11 24.82
CA THR A 15 -9.34 -19.77 23.93
C THR A 15 -9.81 -19.66 22.48
N ILE A 16 -11.03 -19.12 22.28
CA ILE A 16 -11.35 -18.45 21.03
C ILE A 16 -10.43 -17.23 20.97
N ILE A 17 -9.30 -17.47 20.33
CA ILE A 17 -8.33 -16.53 19.85
C ILE A 17 -9.09 -15.31 19.32
N ALA A 18 -9.11 -14.25 20.12
CA ALA A 18 -9.49 -12.91 19.69
C ALA A 18 -8.38 -12.39 18.77
N THR A 19 -8.21 -13.00 17.59
CA THR A 19 -7.57 -12.32 16.46
C THR A 19 -8.57 -11.27 15.96
N GLY A 20 -8.65 -10.16 16.68
CA GLY A 20 -9.21 -8.94 16.12
C GLY A 20 -8.24 -8.47 15.06
N CYS A 21 -8.48 -8.83 13.80
CA CYS A 21 -7.91 -8.09 12.67
C CYS A 21 -8.42 -6.65 12.80
N SER A 22 -7.61 -5.76 13.38
CA SER A 22 -7.92 -4.33 13.36
C SER A 22 -7.92 -3.91 11.90
N GLU A 23 -9.11 -3.74 11.33
CA GLU A 23 -9.27 -3.21 9.99
C GLU A 23 -8.64 -1.80 9.97
N LYS A 24 -7.55 -1.62 9.22
CA LYS A 24 -6.90 -0.32 9.09
C LYS A 24 -7.88 0.60 8.38
N ASN A 25 -8.37 1.62 9.11
CA ASN A 25 -9.20 2.67 8.50
C ASN A 25 -8.28 3.52 7.60
N PRO A 26 -8.47 3.50 6.28
CA PRO A 26 -7.57 4.18 5.35
C PRO A 26 -7.63 5.70 5.46
N LEU A 27 -8.70 6.26 6.03
CA LEU A 27 -8.83 7.69 6.33
C LEU A 27 -7.92 8.16 7.47
N LYS A 28 -7.32 7.22 8.23
CA LYS A 28 -6.39 7.50 9.33
C LYS A 28 -4.95 7.16 8.98
N LEU A 29 -4.68 6.70 7.75
CA LEU A 29 -3.32 6.44 7.31
C LEU A 29 -2.66 7.76 6.90
N GLU A 30 -1.48 8.00 7.44
CA GLU A 30 -0.69 9.21 7.16
C GLU A 30 0.63 8.87 6.47
N GLU A 31 1.13 7.66 6.67
CA GLU A 31 2.42 7.21 6.15
C GLU A 31 2.34 6.81 4.67
N GLY A 32 3.23 7.38 3.85
CA GLY A 32 3.22 7.19 2.40
C GLY A 32 3.36 5.73 1.94
N ASN A 33 4.13 4.92 2.66
CA ASN A 33 4.29 3.50 2.36
C ASN A 33 3.01 2.70 2.65
N GLU A 34 2.30 3.02 3.74
CA GLU A 34 1.03 2.38 4.09
C GLU A 34 -0.07 2.78 3.11
N LEU A 35 -0.16 4.07 2.78
CA LEU A 35 -1.07 4.62 1.79
C LEU A 35 -0.84 4.00 0.40
N TYR A 36 0.42 3.94 -0.06
CA TYR A 36 0.77 3.30 -1.33
C TYR A 36 0.41 1.81 -1.37
N SER A 37 0.70 1.10 -0.28
CA SER A 37 0.38 -0.33 -0.15
C SER A 37 -1.13 -0.58 -0.22
N TYR A 38 -1.92 0.31 0.39
CA TYR A 38 -3.37 0.21 0.42
C TYR A 38 -4.01 0.59 -0.92
N TYR A 39 -3.63 1.73 -1.50
CA TYR A 39 -4.33 2.31 -2.66
C TYR A 39 -3.74 1.93 -4.02
N CYS A 40 -2.42 1.72 -4.11
CA CYS A 40 -1.71 1.72 -5.40
C CYS A 40 -1.18 0.34 -5.79
N MET A 41 -0.54 -0.34 -4.83
CA MET A 41 0.33 -1.49 -5.08
C MET A 41 -0.36 -2.63 -5.87
N GLN A 42 -1.57 -3.03 -5.48
CA GLN A 42 -2.25 -4.16 -6.11
C GLN A 42 -2.57 -3.92 -7.59
N CYS A 43 -2.97 -2.69 -7.92
CA CYS A 43 -3.25 -2.31 -9.30
C CYS A 43 -1.96 -2.30 -10.14
N HIS A 44 -0.86 -1.78 -9.59
CA HIS A 44 0.44 -1.76 -10.25
C HIS A 44 1.02 -3.16 -10.49
N ILE A 45 0.83 -4.09 -9.55
CA ILE A 45 1.15 -5.52 -9.76
C ILE A 45 0.32 -6.08 -10.92
N LYS A 46 -1.01 -5.90 -10.88
CA LYS A 46 -1.93 -6.46 -11.87
C LYS A 46 -1.68 -5.90 -13.28
N ASN A 47 -1.31 -4.63 -13.39
CA ASN A 47 -1.04 -3.97 -14.67
C ASN A 47 0.42 -4.13 -15.13
N GLY A 48 1.24 -4.91 -14.42
CA GLY A 48 2.54 -5.36 -14.91
C GLY A 48 3.69 -4.36 -14.74
N VAL A 49 3.50 -3.26 -14.02
CA VAL A 49 4.63 -2.37 -13.66
C VAL A 49 5.35 -2.85 -12.39
N GLY A 50 4.70 -3.72 -11.60
CA GLY A 50 5.26 -4.35 -10.40
C GLY A 50 4.85 -3.63 -9.11
N ALA A 51 5.15 -4.23 -7.96
CA ALA A 51 4.76 -3.68 -6.66
C ALA A 51 5.50 -2.37 -6.37
N MET A 52 6.78 -2.31 -6.72
CA MET A 52 7.68 -1.16 -6.52
C MET A 52 8.31 -0.72 -7.85
N TYR A 53 7.54 -0.82 -8.94
CA TYR A 53 7.95 -0.39 -10.28
C TYR A 53 9.14 -1.15 -10.89
N GLU A 54 9.31 -2.43 -10.54
CA GLU A 54 10.43 -3.29 -10.95
C GLU A 54 10.54 -3.45 -12.47
N TYR A 55 9.42 -3.34 -13.18
CA TYR A 55 9.35 -3.61 -14.63
C TYR A 55 9.32 -2.35 -15.50
N LEU A 56 9.55 -1.18 -14.91
CA LEU A 56 9.58 0.06 -15.67
C LEU A 56 10.89 0.25 -16.45
N PRO A 57 10.85 0.80 -17.68
CA PRO A 57 12.05 1.10 -18.45
C PRO A 57 12.99 2.05 -17.69
N PRO A 58 14.32 1.79 -17.68
CA PRO A 58 15.27 2.58 -16.91
C PRO A 58 15.48 4.00 -17.46
N ASP A 59 15.20 4.20 -18.74
CA ASP A 59 15.32 5.46 -19.48
C ASP A 59 14.09 6.35 -19.36
N ARG A 60 13.04 5.90 -18.67
CA ARG A 60 11.85 6.71 -18.44
C ARG A 60 12.17 7.96 -17.62
N GLN A 61 11.48 9.04 -17.92
CA GLN A 61 11.51 10.24 -17.09
C GLN A 61 10.98 9.92 -15.69
N LYS A 62 11.74 10.31 -14.66
CA LYS A 62 11.30 10.23 -13.27
C LYS A 62 10.37 11.40 -12.99
N LEU A 63 9.26 11.11 -12.32
CA LEU A 63 8.29 12.13 -11.94
C LEU A 63 8.70 12.79 -10.63
N ALA A 64 8.52 14.11 -10.55
CA ALA A 64 8.59 14.89 -9.34
C ALA A 64 7.33 14.67 -8.48
N SER A 65 7.44 14.97 -7.18
CA SER A 65 6.33 14.76 -6.22
C SER A 65 5.04 15.44 -6.69
N HIS A 66 5.11 16.72 -7.08
CA HIS A 66 3.93 17.46 -7.54
C HIS A 66 3.28 16.87 -8.81
N GLU A 67 4.05 16.28 -9.73
CA GLU A 67 3.51 15.62 -10.93
C GLU A 67 2.71 14.37 -10.54
N ILE A 68 3.19 13.63 -9.54
CA ILE A 68 2.51 12.45 -9.00
C ILE A 68 1.22 12.86 -8.27
N VAL A 69 1.25 13.94 -7.48
CA VAL A 69 0.05 14.47 -6.82
C VAL A 69 -1.01 14.84 -7.85
N LEU A 70 -0.61 15.53 -8.92
CA LEU A 70 -1.54 15.90 -10.00
C LEU A 70 -2.15 14.66 -10.66
N MET A 71 -1.34 13.65 -10.94
CA MET A 71 -1.79 12.37 -11.51
C MET A 71 -2.79 11.65 -10.61
N ILE A 72 -2.52 11.57 -9.30
CA ILE A 72 -3.38 10.87 -8.33
C ILE A 72 -4.72 11.59 -8.16
N LYS A 73 -4.71 12.94 -8.09
CA LYS A 73 -5.92 13.72 -7.76
C LYS A 73 -6.75 14.10 -8.97
N TYR A 74 -6.14 14.29 -10.14
CA TYR A 74 -6.81 14.83 -11.33
C TYR A 74 -6.76 13.88 -12.53
N GLY A 75 -6.09 12.74 -12.39
CA GLY A 75 -5.94 11.75 -13.45
C GLY A 75 -4.86 12.11 -14.46
N TYR A 76 -4.49 11.12 -15.26
CA TYR A 76 -3.47 11.25 -16.30
C TYR A 76 -3.68 10.18 -17.36
N ASP A 77 -3.48 10.53 -18.63
CA ASP A 77 -3.62 9.58 -19.75
C ASP A 77 -2.25 9.24 -20.33
N MET A 78 -1.72 8.08 -19.92
CA MET A 78 -0.45 7.51 -20.40
C MET A 78 -0.62 6.06 -20.86
N GLY A 79 -1.73 5.75 -21.52
CA GLY A 79 -1.96 4.41 -22.09
C GLY A 79 -2.32 3.32 -21.07
N HIS A 80 -2.57 3.68 -19.81
CA HIS A 80 -3.22 2.82 -18.82
C HIS A 80 -4.13 3.69 -17.94
N ASN A 81 -5.29 3.13 -17.55
CA ASN A 81 -6.26 3.85 -16.73
C ASN A 81 -5.94 3.66 -15.24
N MET A 82 -5.38 4.69 -14.61
CA MET A 82 -5.27 4.80 -13.16
C MET A 82 -6.46 5.63 -12.65
N PRO A 83 -7.23 5.16 -11.65
CA PRO A 83 -8.34 5.94 -11.12
C PRO A 83 -7.82 7.20 -10.41
N MET A 84 -8.68 8.22 -10.32
CA MET A 84 -8.47 9.33 -9.40
C MET A 84 -8.77 8.90 -7.98
N PHE A 85 -8.09 9.52 -7.02
CA PHE A 85 -8.26 9.28 -5.60
C PHE A 85 -8.72 10.57 -4.90
N ASP A 86 -9.95 10.97 -5.19
CA ASP A 86 -10.58 12.20 -4.67
C ASP A 86 -10.81 12.15 -3.15
N GLN A 87 -10.91 10.95 -2.59
CA GLN A 87 -11.04 10.72 -1.16
C GLN A 87 -9.77 11.01 -0.35
N LEU A 88 -8.60 11.12 -0.99
CA LEU A 88 -7.35 11.43 -0.29
C LEU A 88 -7.28 12.91 0.05
N SER A 89 -6.80 13.23 1.26
CA SER A 89 -6.43 14.61 1.60
C SER A 89 -5.26 15.11 0.75
N ALA A 90 -4.89 16.39 0.88
CA ALA A 90 -3.70 16.90 0.22
C ALA A 90 -2.44 16.25 0.80
N GLU A 91 -2.39 16.13 2.13
CA GLU A 91 -1.26 15.56 2.89
C GLU A 91 -1.07 14.08 2.57
N GLN A 92 -2.15 13.32 2.45
CA GLN A 92 -2.06 11.90 2.05
C GLN A 92 -1.55 11.74 0.62
N ALA A 93 -1.98 12.60 -0.30
CA ALA A 93 -1.49 12.56 -1.68
C ALA A 93 0.00 12.94 -1.75
N ASP A 94 0.43 13.95 -0.99
CA ASP A 94 1.83 14.34 -0.85
C ASP A 94 2.67 13.20 -0.27
N ALA A 95 2.21 12.55 0.81
CA ALA A 95 2.91 11.42 1.43
C ALA A 95 3.10 10.24 0.45
N ILE A 96 2.09 9.91 -0.35
CA ILE A 96 2.21 8.90 -1.42
C ILE A 96 3.25 9.35 -2.45
N ALA A 97 3.18 10.60 -2.90
CA ALA A 97 4.07 11.12 -3.93
C ALA A 97 5.54 11.13 -3.48
N GLU A 98 5.81 11.54 -2.24
CA GLU A 98 7.14 11.46 -1.64
C GLU A 98 7.67 10.02 -1.58
N TYR A 99 6.82 9.09 -1.18
CA TYR A 99 7.18 7.67 -1.14
C TYR A 99 7.48 7.12 -2.55
N VAL A 100 6.68 7.47 -3.56
CA VAL A 100 6.92 7.07 -4.96
C VAL A 100 8.23 7.65 -5.48
N VAL A 101 8.56 8.92 -5.17
CA VAL A 101 9.88 9.51 -5.48
C VAL A 101 11.01 8.73 -4.82
N ALA A 102 10.85 8.30 -3.57
CA ALA A 102 11.85 7.48 -2.89
C ALA A 102 12.05 6.12 -3.58
N ILE A 103 10.97 5.45 -4.01
CA ILE A 103 11.07 4.20 -4.79
C ILE A 103 11.84 4.43 -6.09
N GLN A 104 11.50 5.47 -6.85
CA GLN A 104 12.18 5.81 -8.12
C GLN A 104 13.68 6.10 -7.97
N ARG A 105 14.13 6.55 -6.79
CA ARG A 105 15.55 6.73 -6.48
C ARG A 105 16.22 5.40 -6.15
N SER A 106 15.57 4.57 -5.34
CA SER A 106 16.10 3.26 -4.93
C SER A 106 16.21 2.28 -6.10
N THR A 107 15.24 2.26 -7.02
CA THR A 107 15.28 1.38 -8.21
C THR A 107 16.42 1.73 -9.16
N SER A 108 16.80 3.02 -9.28
CA SER A 108 17.98 3.40 -10.06
C SER A 108 19.31 2.94 -9.44
N ILE A 109 19.38 2.84 -8.12
CA ILE A 109 20.60 2.44 -7.39
C ILE A 109 20.77 0.92 -7.42
N GLN A 110 19.68 0.15 -7.29
CA GLN A 110 19.71 -1.31 -7.33
C GLN A 110 20.18 -1.85 -8.69
N LYS A 111 19.83 -1.18 -9.79
CA LYS A 111 20.19 -1.63 -11.15
C LYS A 111 21.61 -1.24 -11.58
N SER A 112 22.21 -0.18 -11.02
CA SER A 112 23.62 0.17 -11.26
C SER A 112 24.61 -0.80 -10.65
N SER A 113 24.19 -1.60 -9.66
CA SER A 113 25.03 -2.61 -9.00
C SER A 113 24.87 -4.03 -9.57
N SER A 114 24.03 -4.22 -10.59
CA SER A 114 23.83 -5.51 -11.28
C SER A 114 24.35 -5.51 -12.73
N ASN A 115 25.08 -4.48 -13.15
CA ASN A 115 25.80 -4.41 -14.43
C ASN A 115 27.31 -4.53 -14.23
#